data_AF-A0A1Y2GHC1-F1
#
_entry.id   AF-A0A1Y2GHC1-F1
#
_cell.length_a   1.000
_cell.length_b   1.000
_cell.length_c   1.000
_cell.angle_alpha   90.00
_cell.angle_beta   90.00
_cell.angle_gamma   90.00
#
_symmetry.space_group_name_H-M   'P 1'
#
loop_
_entity.id
_entity.type
_entity.pdbx_description
1 polymer ?
#
loop_
_entity_poly.entity_id
_entity_poly.type
_entity_poly.pdbx_seq_one_letter_code
_entity_poly.pdbx_strand_id
1 'polypeptide(L)'
;MADASFDLLGEVAGIPVAQSTNITNNAIDTVNGAPKEEDAFSAAVSVWRGIQLPVIQYDMDKQSIELLEQQQQTSAGRKRLAELTREFKKVPDQEKMQQFKQLLKAYQAEIDAITKREKATAQAFLSVYNVLGQAPDPAKLLQVAADQTSQLDEISTLEAENLRLREENASLNKQVTNLRSMSNNATKLQQRLVRLETKQEETIQERVREKEQAFREEWEEKIRTAKET
;
A
#
# COMPACT_ATOMS: atom_id res chain seq x y z
N MET A 1 12.86 61.77 36.22
CA MET A 1 12.41 61.22 34.92
C MET A 1 13.47 61.65 33.92
N ALA A 2 14.57 60.89 33.73
CA ALA A 2 14.65 59.63 32.97
C ALA A 2 14.05 59.83 31.56
N ASP A 3 14.72 59.60 30.45
CA ASP A 3 16.07 59.10 30.18
C ASP A 3 16.41 59.41 28.71
N ALA A 4 17.70 59.31 28.36
CA ALA A 4 18.29 59.62 27.07
C ALA A 4 17.92 58.63 25.94
N SER A 5 18.04 59.08 24.68
CA SER A 5 18.23 58.23 23.49
C SER A 5 18.93 59.10 22.44
N PHE A 6 20.26 59.17 22.37
CA PHE A 6 21.26 58.19 21.90
C PHE A 6 21.27 58.04 20.37
N ASP A 7 22.11 58.85 19.75
CA ASP A 7 22.70 58.63 18.42
C ASP A 7 23.52 57.33 18.41
N LEU A 8 23.39 56.52 17.37
CA LEU A 8 24.57 55.89 16.75
C LEU A 8 24.30 55.42 15.32
N LEU A 9 24.91 56.14 14.37
CA LEU A 9 25.37 55.59 13.11
C LEU A 9 26.41 54.49 13.39
N GLY A 10 26.13 53.29 12.89
CA GLY A 10 27.09 52.22 12.64
C GLY A 10 26.36 51.15 11.84
N GLU A 11 26.93 50.38 10.95
CA GLU A 11 28.24 50.30 10.30
C GLU A 11 28.03 49.15 9.30
N VAL A 12 28.72 49.22 8.17
CA VAL A 12 28.69 48.19 7.14
C VAL A 12 29.27 46.89 7.70
N ALA A 13 28.47 45.83 7.77
CA ALA A 13 28.95 44.47 7.87
C ALA A 13 28.05 43.54 7.05
N GLY A 14 28.62 42.99 5.97
CA GLY A 14 27.96 42.02 5.11
C GLY A 14 27.55 40.78 5.87
N ILE A 15 26.31 40.33 5.64
CA ILE A 15 25.88 38.99 5.99
C ILE A 15 26.04 38.14 4.72
N PRO A 16 26.84 37.06 4.76
CA PRO A 16 27.18 36.27 3.60
C PRO A 16 25.97 35.47 3.13
N VAL A 17 25.75 35.47 1.81
CA VAL A 17 24.94 34.48 1.12
C VAL A 17 25.51 33.10 1.45
N ALA A 18 24.79 32.33 2.28
CA ALA A 18 25.09 30.93 2.48
C ALA A 18 24.64 30.15 1.21
N GLN A 19 25.56 30.08 0.24
CA GLN A 19 25.60 28.97 -0.70
C GLN A 19 26.19 27.76 0.02
N SER A 20 25.33 26.87 0.45
CA SER A 20 25.65 25.47 0.80
C SER A 20 24.33 24.73 0.75
N THR A 21 24.14 23.59 0.13
CA THR A 21 24.97 22.69 -0.70
C THR A 21 23.95 21.68 -1.20
N ASN A 22 24.13 21.16 -2.41
CA ASN A 22 23.39 19.98 -2.88
C ASN A 22 23.40 18.88 -1.80
N ILE A 23 22.24 18.61 -1.18
CA ILE A 23 22.01 17.37 -0.46
C ILE A 23 21.59 16.35 -1.50
N THR A 24 22.59 15.82 -2.20
CA THR A 24 22.50 14.50 -2.80
C THR A 24 22.62 13.45 -1.69
N ASN A 25 21.69 12.50 -1.72
CA ASN A 25 21.82 11.13 -1.21
C ASN A 25 21.97 10.99 0.31
N ASN A 26 20.96 10.38 0.94
CA ASN A 26 20.94 8.92 1.15
C ASN A 26 20.01 8.61 2.34
N ALA A 27 18.74 8.32 2.06
CA ALA A 27 17.80 7.70 3.01
C ALA A 27 16.57 7.17 2.26
N ILE A 28 16.79 6.37 1.22
CA ILE A 28 15.79 5.39 0.75
C ILE A 28 16.51 4.06 0.77
N ASP A 29 16.85 3.60 1.98
CA ASP A 29 17.48 2.30 2.20
C ASP A 29 16.58 1.44 3.11
N THR A 30 15.28 1.42 2.79
CA THR A 30 14.27 0.56 3.43
C THR A 30 13.37 -0.16 2.43
N VAL A 31 13.79 -0.33 1.16
CA VAL A 31 13.05 -1.12 0.15
C VAL A 31 13.68 -2.50 -0.11
N ASN A 32 14.72 -2.92 0.63
CA ASN A 32 15.41 -4.19 0.39
C ASN A 32 15.04 -5.32 1.36
N GLY A 33 13.78 -5.36 1.85
CA GLY A 33 13.22 -6.51 2.56
C GLY A 33 12.38 -7.47 1.68
N ALA A 34 11.86 -7.00 0.55
CA ALA A 34 10.79 -7.65 -0.21
C ALA A 34 11.13 -8.93 -1.02
N PRO A 35 12.33 -9.13 -1.61
CA PRO A 35 12.48 -10.21 -2.59
C PRO A 35 12.45 -11.61 -1.97
N LYS A 36 12.92 -11.76 -0.72
CA LYS A 36 12.94 -13.07 -0.05
C LYS A 36 11.57 -13.55 0.39
N GLU A 37 10.68 -12.64 0.79
CA GLU A 37 9.34 -12.98 1.27
C GLU A 37 8.37 -13.20 0.10
N GLU A 38 8.48 -12.43 -0.99
CA GLU A 38 7.69 -12.68 -2.20
C GLU A 38 8.06 -14.01 -2.87
N ASP A 39 9.36 -14.32 -2.96
CA ASP A 39 9.82 -15.61 -3.50
C ASP A 39 9.37 -16.78 -2.62
N ALA A 40 9.42 -16.61 -1.30
CA ALA A 40 8.95 -17.62 -0.35
C ALA A 40 7.42 -17.79 -0.39
N PHE A 41 6.66 -16.70 -0.52
CA PHE A 41 5.20 -16.72 -0.66
C PHE A 41 4.78 -17.44 -1.95
N SER A 42 5.40 -17.10 -3.08
CA SER A 42 5.14 -17.73 -4.37
C SER A 42 5.47 -19.23 -4.35
N ALA A 43 6.62 -19.60 -3.78
CA ALA A 43 7.00 -20.99 -3.60
C ALA A 43 5.99 -21.75 -2.71
N ALA A 44 5.54 -21.13 -1.63
CA ALA A 44 4.57 -21.72 -0.72
C ALA A 44 3.18 -21.90 -1.35
N VAL A 45 2.73 -20.93 -2.15
CA VAL A 45 1.49 -21.05 -2.93
C VAL A 45 1.59 -22.19 -3.94
N SER A 46 2.75 -22.39 -4.57
CA SER A 46 2.99 -23.51 -5.48
C SER A 46 2.87 -24.87 -4.77
N VAL A 47 3.44 -24.99 -3.55
CA VAL A 47 3.29 -26.20 -2.72
C VAL A 47 1.81 -26.46 -2.40
N TRP A 48 1.07 -25.46 -1.92
CA TRP A 48 -0.36 -25.60 -1.62
C TRP A 48 -1.22 -25.97 -2.83
N ARG A 49 -0.85 -25.47 -4.02
CA ARG A 49 -1.50 -25.87 -5.28
C ARG A 49 -1.23 -27.34 -5.60
N GLY A 50 0.00 -27.82 -5.39
CA GLY A 50 0.38 -29.22 -5.61
C GLY A 50 -0.31 -30.19 -4.65
N ILE A 51 -0.52 -29.78 -3.39
CA ILE A 51 -1.21 -30.56 -2.35
C ILE A 51 -2.63 -30.94 -2.77
N GLN A 52 -3.34 -30.08 -3.51
CA GLN A 52 -4.71 -30.33 -3.97
C GLN A 52 -5.65 -30.74 -2.82
N LEU A 53 -5.75 -29.88 -1.80
CA LEU A 53 -6.63 -30.06 -0.63
C LEU A 53 -8.02 -30.66 -0.93
N PRO A 54 -8.75 -30.24 -1.99
CA PRO A 54 -10.07 -30.81 -2.29
C PRO A 54 -10.03 -32.31 -2.62
N VAL A 55 -8.95 -32.78 -3.27
CA VAL A 55 -8.77 -34.21 -3.58
C VAL A 55 -8.52 -34.99 -2.31
N ILE A 56 -7.66 -34.48 -1.42
CA ILE A 56 -7.38 -35.10 -0.12
C ILE A 56 -8.67 -35.19 0.73
N GLN A 57 -9.47 -34.12 0.76
CA GLN A 57 -10.75 -34.11 1.46
C GLN A 57 -11.70 -35.17 0.90
N TYR A 58 -11.85 -35.25 -0.43
CA TYR A 58 -12.68 -36.26 -1.08
C TYR A 58 -12.22 -37.70 -0.73
N ASP A 59 -10.91 -37.96 -0.79
CA ASP A 59 -10.35 -39.27 -0.45
C ASP A 59 -10.55 -39.61 1.03
N MET A 60 -10.40 -38.63 1.92
CA MET A 60 -10.67 -38.80 3.36
C MET A 60 -12.14 -39.07 3.64
N ASP A 61 -13.07 -38.40 2.95
CA ASP A 61 -14.51 -38.63 3.10
C ASP A 61 -14.87 -40.06 2.70
N LYS A 62 -14.33 -40.54 1.58
CA LYS A 62 -14.49 -41.93 1.15
C LYS A 62 -13.93 -42.91 2.18
N GLN A 63 -12.71 -42.68 2.66
CA GLN A 63 -12.08 -43.51 3.69
C GLN A 63 -12.85 -43.49 5.02
N SER A 64 -13.50 -42.37 5.36
CA SER A 64 -14.30 -42.24 6.57
C SER A 64 -15.57 -43.11 6.52
N ILE A 65 -16.21 -43.17 5.35
CA ILE A 65 -17.36 -44.07 5.12
C ILE A 65 -16.91 -45.53 5.23
N GLU A 66 -15.81 -45.89 4.56
CA GLU A 66 -15.25 -47.25 4.62
C GLU A 66 -14.86 -47.62 6.06
N LEU A 67 -14.29 -46.70 6.83
CA LEU A 67 -13.92 -46.92 8.23
C LEU A 67 -15.14 -47.20 9.11
N LEU A 68 -16.26 -46.51 8.87
CA LEU A 68 -17.51 -46.72 9.60
C LEU A 68 -18.10 -48.11 9.28
N GLU A 69 -18.10 -48.50 8.01
CA GLU A 69 -18.53 -49.85 7.59
C GLU A 69 -17.64 -50.93 8.23
N GLN A 70 -16.33 -50.74 8.19
CA GLN A 70 -15.38 -51.63 8.84
C GLN A 70 -15.57 -51.72 10.35
N GLN A 71 -15.98 -50.64 11.01
CA GLN A 71 -16.31 -50.64 12.44
C GLN A 71 -17.55 -51.51 12.72
N GLN A 72 -18.59 -51.41 11.89
CA GLN A 72 -19.77 -52.27 11.98
C GLN A 72 -19.41 -53.74 11.75
N GLN A 73 -18.59 -54.02 10.73
CA GLN A 73 -18.17 -55.37 10.41
C GLN A 73 -17.34 -56.00 11.53
N THR A 74 -16.48 -55.23 12.21
CA THR A 74 -15.76 -55.71 13.40
C THR A 74 -16.69 -56.05 14.56
N SER A 75 -17.72 -55.23 14.79
CA SER A 75 -18.71 -55.49 15.83
C SER A 75 -19.48 -56.77 15.52
N ALA A 76 -19.91 -56.95 14.27
CA ALA A 76 -20.60 -58.15 13.81
C ALA A 76 -19.70 -59.39 13.87
N GLY A 77 -18.44 -59.29 13.44
CA GLY A 77 -17.44 -60.36 13.48
C GLY A 77 -17.19 -60.86 14.91
N ARG A 78 -17.00 -59.96 15.87
CA ARG A 78 -16.87 -60.33 17.29
C ARG A 78 -18.10 -61.04 17.84
N LYS A 79 -19.32 -60.55 17.52
CA LYS A 79 -20.56 -61.22 17.95
C LYS A 79 -20.66 -62.62 17.37
N ARG A 80 -20.40 -62.79 16.08
CA ARG A 80 -20.40 -64.09 15.40
C ARG A 80 -19.38 -65.06 16.00
N LEU A 81 -18.16 -64.61 16.32
CA LEU A 81 -17.16 -65.46 16.97
C LEU A 81 -17.59 -65.87 18.38
N ALA A 82 -18.21 -64.97 19.15
CA ALA A 82 -18.73 -65.30 20.47
C ALA A 82 -19.83 -66.36 20.40
N GLU A 83 -20.74 -66.25 19.42
CA GLU A 83 -21.79 -67.24 19.16
C GLU A 83 -21.22 -68.59 18.74
N LEU A 84 -20.32 -68.63 17.74
CA LEU A 84 -19.65 -69.85 17.30
C LEU A 84 -18.89 -70.54 18.44
N THR A 85 -18.25 -69.76 19.31
CA THR A 85 -17.52 -70.29 20.48
C THR A 85 -18.48 -70.86 21.52
N ARG A 86 -19.62 -70.20 21.75
CA ARG A 86 -20.65 -70.70 22.66
C ARG A 86 -21.28 -71.99 22.11
N GLU A 87 -21.51 -72.07 20.81
CA GLU A 87 -22.10 -73.25 20.18
C GLU A 87 -21.11 -74.42 20.19
N PHE A 88 -19.85 -74.18 19.86
CA PHE A 88 -18.78 -75.18 19.94
C PHE A 88 -18.67 -75.85 21.31
N LYS A 89 -18.88 -75.11 22.41
CA LYS A 89 -18.88 -75.65 23.77
C LYS A 89 -19.97 -76.69 24.02
N LYS A 90 -21.07 -76.67 23.27
CA LYS A 90 -22.21 -77.60 23.42
C LYS A 90 -22.07 -78.86 22.56
N VAL A 91 -21.10 -78.90 21.65
CA VAL A 91 -20.92 -79.98 20.68
C VAL A 91 -20.43 -81.26 21.37
N PRO A 92 -20.99 -82.44 21.07
CA PRO A 92 -20.49 -83.73 21.54
C PRO A 92 -19.06 -84.02 21.07
N ASP A 93 -18.27 -84.75 21.85
CA ASP A 93 -16.85 -84.98 21.58
C ASP A 93 -16.56 -85.63 20.21
N GLN A 94 -17.47 -86.48 19.73
CA GLN A 94 -17.37 -87.13 18.42
C GLN A 94 -17.41 -86.13 17.25
N GLU A 95 -18.09 -85.00 17.41
CA GLU A 95 -18.26 -83.97 16.37
C GLU A 95 -17.36 -82.74 16.57
N LYS A 96 -16.76 -82.58 17.77
CA LYS A 96 -15.90 -81.44 18.10
C LYS A 96 -14.77 -81.24 17.12
N MET A 97 -14.11 -82.31 16.65
CA MET A 97 -12.98 -82.14 15.73
C MET A 97 -13.36 -81.52 14.39
N GLN A 98 -14.58 -81.78 13.88
CA GLN A 98 -15.07 -81.13 12.66
C GLN A 98 -15.39 -79.66 12.90
N GLN A 99 -16.10 -79.33 14.00
CA GLN A 99 -16.48 -77.95 14.31
C GLN A 99 -15.29 -77.08 14.75
N PHE A 100 -14.26 -77.67 15.36
CA PHE A 100 -13.05 -76.96 15.77
C PHE A 100 -12.32 -76.35 14.58
N LYS A 101 -12.21 -77.10 13.46
CA LYS A 101 -11.60 -76.59 12.22
C LYS A 101 -12.35 -75.37 11.67
N GLN A 102 -13.68 -75.38 11.76
CA GLN A 102 -14.51 -74.25 11.32
C GLN A 102 -14.33 -73.05 12.24
N LEU A 103 -14.32 -73.25 13.57
CA LEU A 103 -14.10 -72.20 14.55
C LEU A 103 -12.72 -71.55 14.38
N LEU A 104 -11.68 -72.36 14.21
CA LEU A 104 -10.31 -71.87 13.99
C LEU A 104 -10.22 -71.00 12.73
N LYS A 105 -10.82 -71.44 11.62
CA LYS A 105 -10.88 -70.66 10.38
C LYS A 105 -11.62 -69.33 10.56
N ALA A 106 -12.70 -69.31 11.35
CA ALA A 106 -13.43 -68.08 11.64
C ALA A 106 -12.56 -67.08 12.44
N TYR A 107 -11.83 -67.55 13.45
CA TYR A 107 -10.89 -66.71 14.21
C TYR A 107 -9.75 -66.18 13.34
N GLN A 108 -9.16 -67.04 12.50
CA GLN A 108 -8.11 -66.63 11.56
C GLN A 108 -8.61 -65.54 10.61
N ALA A 109 -9.79 -65.73 10.02
CA ALA A 109 -10.39 -64.75 9.12
C ALA A 109 -10.62 -63.39 9.79
N GLU A 110 -11.06 -63.36 11.06
CA GLU A 110 -11.23 -62.10 11.80
C GLU A 110 -9.87 -61.44 12.12
N ILE A 111 -8.85 -62.22 12.50
CA ILE A 111 -7.50 -61.69 12.77
C ILE A 111 -6.90 -61.08 11.49
N ASP A 112 -7.05 -61.77 10.36
CA ASP A 112 -6.59 -61.27 9.06
C ASP A 112 -7.35 -60.00 8.65
N ALA A 113 -8.67 -59.96 8.88
CA ALA A 113 -9.50 -58.78 8.62
C ALA A 113 -9.08 -57.58 9.49
N ILE A 114 -8.82 -57.80 10.79
CA ILE A 114 -8.33 -56.76 11.70
C ILE A 114 -6.98 -56.23 11.22
N THR A 115 -6.03 -57.12 10.90
CA THR A 115 -4.68 -56.76 10.44
C THR A 115 -4.74 -55.98 9.13
N LYS A 116 -5.58 -56.41 8.18
CA LYS A 116 -5.78 -55.72 6.90
C LYS A 116 -6.34 -54.32 7.11
N ARG A 117 -7.32 -54.18 7.99
CA ARG A 117 -7.92 -52.89 8.32
C ARG A 117 -6.92 -51.94 8.97
N GLU A 118 -6.19 -52.40 9.99
CA GLU A 118 -5.21 -51.59 10.69
C GLU A 118 -4.17 -51.01 9.72
N LYS A 119 -3.65 -51.84 8.81
CA LYS A 119 -2.74 -51.39 7.76
C LYS A 119 -3.35 -50.34 6.85
N ALA A 120 -4.60 -50.53 6.43
CA ALA A 120 -5.31 -49.57 5.58
C ALA A 120 -5.49 -48.21 6.30
N THR A 121 -5.91 -48.21 7.57
CA THR A 121 -6.06 -46.99 8.36
C THR A 121 -4.73 -46.29 8.60
N ALA A 122 -3.66 -47.04 8.91
CA ALA A 122 -2.32 -46.48 9.08
C ALA A 122 -1.78 -45.86 7.79
N GLN A 123 -2.00 -46.52 6.65
CA GLN A 123 -1.59 -46.02 5.34
C GLN A 123 -2.35 -44.75 4.95
N ALA A 124 -3.68 -44.72 5.17
CA ALA A 124 -4.51 -43.55 4.97
C ALA A 124 -4.02 -42.35 5.78
N PHE A 125 -3.79 -42.54 7.09
CA PHE A 125 -3.27 -41.51 7.97
C PHE A 125 -1.91 -40.98 7.52
N LEU A 126 -0.95 -41.87 7.22
CA LEU A 126 0.39 -41.48 6.78
C LEU A 126 0.38 -40.75 5.43
N SER A 127 -0.52 -41.12 4.52
CA SER A 127 -0.69 -40.42 3.25
C SER A 127 -1.02 -38.95 3.47
N VAL A 128 -2.01 -38.66 4.34
CA VAL A 128 -2.40 -37.29 4.67
C VAL A 128 -1.28 -36.56 5.43
N TYR A 129 -0.69 -37.21 6.43
CA TYR A 129 0.39 -36.64 7.22
C TYR A 129 1.61 -36.25 6.38
N ASN A 130 2.02 -37.09 5.43
CA ASN A 130 3.18 -36.81 4.59
C ASN A 130 2.95 -35.59 3.68
N VAL A 131 1.73 -35.40 3.20
CA VAL A 131 1.40 -34.26 2.33
C VAL A 131 1.27 -32.97 3.14
N LEU A 132 0.56 -33.01 4.27
CA LEU A 132 0.35 -31.81 5.10
C LEU A 132 1.57 -31.44 5.93
N GLY A 133 2.39 -32.41 6.35
CA GLY A 133 3.58 -32.18 7.17
C GLY A 133 4.72 -31.49 6.42
N GLN A 134 4.72 -31.54 5.09
CA GLN A 134 5.65 -30.81 4.23
C GLN A 134 5.10 -29.44 3.78
N ALA A 135 3.84 -29.14 4.11
CA ALA A 135 3.19 -27.91 3.70
C ALA A 135 3.68 -26.73 4.56
N PRO A 136 3.95 -25.57 3.94
CA PRO A 136 4.25 -24.35 4.68
C PRO A 136 3.00 -23.86 5.45
N ASP A 137 3.23 -23.21 6.58
CA ASP A 137 2.18 -22.72 7.48
C ASP A 137 1.16 -21.81 6.73
N PRO A 138 -0.11 -22.21 6.62
CA PRO A 138 -1.10 -21.45 5.87
C PRO A 138 -1.51 -20.15 6.57
N ALA A 139 -1.42 -20.07 7.90
CA ALA A 139 -1.81 -18.86 8.63
C ALA A 139 -0.86 -17.71 8.32
N LYS A 140 0.45 -17.99 8.23
CA LYS A 140 1.45 -17.00 7.82
C LYS A 140 1.24 -16.52 6.39
N LEU A 141 0.89 -17.42 5.47
CA LEU A 141 0.61 -17.04 4.09
C LEU A 141 -0.61 -16.11 4.00
N LEU A 142 -1.68 -16.43 4.71
CA LEU A 142 -2.87 -15.58 4.73
C LEU A 142 -2.60 -14.21 5.35
N GLN A 143 -1.75 -14.14 6.38
CA GLN A 143 -1.33 -12.87 6.97
C GLN A 143 -0.55 -12.01 5.96
N VAL A 144 0.45 -12.58 5.29
CA VAL A 144 1.21 -11.87 4.25
C VAL A 144 0.29 -11.38 3.13
N ALA A 145 -0.66 -12.21 2.68
CA ALA A 145 -1.62 -11.81 1.64
C ALA A 145 -2.56 -10.68 2.11
N ALA A 146 -2.99 -10.69 3.38
CA ALA A 146 -3.79 -9.63 3.96
C ALA A 146 -3.01 -8.31 4.07
N ASP A 147 -1.75 -8.38 4.52
CA ASP A 147 -0.86 -7.22 4.63
C ASP A 147 -0.59 -6.61 3.25
N GLN A 148 -0.31 -7.44 2.24
CA GLN A 148 -0.15 -6.99 0.84
C GLN A 148 -1.42 -6.32 0.30
N THR A 149 -2.60 -6.85 0.64
CA THR A 149 -3.88 -6.23 0.23
C THR A 149 -4.06 -4.86 0.87
N SER A 150 -3.75 -4.72 2.17
CA SER A 150 -3.79 -3.44 2.85
C SER A 150 -2.80 -2.43 2.25
N GLN A 151 -1.60 -2.87 1.85
CA GLN A 151 -0.62 -2.02 1.18
C GLN A 151 -1.10 -1.56 -0.20
N LEU A 152 -1.80 -2.42 -0.96
CA LEU A 152 -2.39 -2.04 -2.24
C LEU A 152 -3.46 -0.95 -2.08
N ASP A 153 -4.28 -1.03 -1.04
CA ASP A 153 -5.26 0.01 -0.73
C ASP A 153 -4.56 1.34 -0.39
N GLU A 154 -3.50 1.30 0.42
CA GLU A 154 -2.70 2.49 0.74
C GLU A 154 -2.07 3.11 -0.51
N ILE A 155 -1.46 2.28 -1.38
CA ILE A 155 -0.89 2.73 -2.65
C ILE A 155 -1.94 3.42 -3.52
N SER A 156 -3.14 2.85 -3.64
CA SER A 156 -4.25 3.45 -4.40
C SER A 156 -4.63 4.82 -3.86
N THR A 157 -4.71 4.98 -2.53
CA THR A 157 -4.99 6.29 -1.93
C THR A 157 -3.89 7.32 -2.18
N LEU A 158 -2.62 6.89 -2.08
CA LEU A 158 -1.46 7.74 -2.35
C LEU A 158 -1.39 8.17 -3.81
N GLU A 159 -1.72 7.27 -4.76
CA GLU A 159 -1.78 7.59 -6.18
C GLU A 159 -2.86 8.65 -6.48
N ALA A 160 -4.05 8.52 -5.88
CA ALA A 160 -5.12 9.49 -6.02
C ALA A 160 -4.74 10.87 -5.44
N GLU A 161 -4.10 10.89 -4.28
CA GLU A 161 -3.59 12.14 -3.69
C GLU A 161 -2.49 12.76 -4.56
N ASN A 162 -1.57 11.95 -5.08
CA ASN A 162 -0.49 12.44 -5.93
C ASN A 162 -1.04 13.07 -7.21
N LEU A 163 -2.07 12.48 -7.81
CA LEU A 163 -2.76 13.05 -8.97
C LEU A 163 -3.39 14.40 -8.61
N ARG A 164 -4.13 14.48 -7.50
CA ARG A 164 -4.75 15.73 -7.02
C ARG A 164 -3.70 16.84 -6.81
N LEU A 165 -2.59 16.51 -6.15
CA LEU A 165 -1.50 17.47 -5.89
C LEU A 165 -0.81 17.92 -7.18
N ARG A 166 -0.71 17.06 -8.20
CA ARG A 166 -0.19 17.45 -9.52
C ARG A 166 -1.14 18.41 -10.23
N GLU A 167 -2.45 18.18 -10.16
CA GLU A 167 -3.46 19.07 -10.74
C GLU A 167 -3.47 20.45 -10.05
N GLU A 168 -3.39 20.46 -8.72
CA GLU A 168 -3.32 21.69 -7.93
C GLU A 168 -2.05 22.49 -8.27
N ASN A 169 -0.89 21.84 -8.32
CA ASN A 169 0.36 22.49 -8.74
C ASN A 169 0.26 23.06 -10.16
N ALA A 170 -0.36 22.34 -11.09
CA ALA A 170 -0.56 22.83 -12.45
C ALA A 170 -1.46 24.07 -12.48
N SER A 171 -2.52 24.11 -11.67
CA SER A 171 -3.41 25.26 -11.52
C SER A 171 -2.69 26.46 -10.90
N LEU A 172 -1.96 26.25 -9.80
CA LEU A 172 -1.19 27.31 -9.14
C LEU A 172 -0.12 27.88 -10.07
N ASN A 173 0.60 27.03 -10.82
CA ASN A 173 1.57 27.50 -11.81
C ASN A 173 0.90 28.37 -12.88
N LYS A 174 -0.29 28.00 -13.38
CA LYS A 174 -1.06 28.86 -14.30
C LYS A 174 -1.41 30.20 -13.66
N GLN A 175 -1.88 30.22 -12.41
CA GLN A 175 -2.19 31.45 -11.69
C GLN A 175 -0.96 32.35 -11.53
N VAL A 176 0.19 31.78 -11.16
CA VAL A 176 1.47 32.50 -11.05
C VAL A 176 1.87 33.12 -12.39
N THR A 177 1.76 32.38 -13.50
CA THR A 177 2.06 32.93 -14.84
C THR A 177 1.12 34.07 -15.23
N ASN A 178 -0.16 33.97 -14.90
CA ASN A 178 -1.15 35.02 -15.17
C ASN A 178 -0.86 36.28 -14.34
N LEU A 179 -0.63 36.12 -13.03
CA LEU A 179 -0.27 37.23 -12.14
C LEU A 179 1.02 37.94 -12.58
N ARG A 180 2.04 37.20 -13.02
CA ARG A 180 3.27 37.78 -13.59
C ARG A 180 2.96 38.61 -14.85
N SER A 181 2.11 38.11 -15.74
CA SER A 181 1.68 38.85 -16.93
C SER A 181 0.92 40.14 -16.57
N MET A 182 -0.03 40.05 -15.65
CA MET A 182 -0.79 41.21 -15.15
C MET A 182 0.13 42.25 -14.49
N SER A 183 1.07 41.80 -13.65
CA SER A 183 2.07 42.67 -13.02
C SER A 183 2.92 43.41 -14.05
N ASN A 184 3.44 42.70 -15.06
CA ASN A 184 4.20 43.33 -16.15
C ASN A 184 3.38 44.39 -16.92
N ASN A 185 2.10 44.12 -17.16
CA ASN A 185 1.21 45.09 -17.80
C ASN A 185 0.94 46.30 -16.92
N ALA A 186 0.72 46.09 -15.61
CA ALA A 186 0.56 47.17 -14.64
C ALA A 186 1.81 48.07 -14.59
N THR A 187 3.02 47.50 -14.57
CA THR A 187 4.27 48.28 -14.62
C THR A 187 4.39 49.09 -15.91
N LYS A 188 4.03 48.53 -17.08
CA LYS A 188 4.04 49.28 -18.36
C LYS A 188 3.03 50.42 -18.36
N LEU A 189 1.82 50.19 -17.83
CA LEU A 189 0.80 51.22 -17.71
C LEU A 189 1.25 52.34 -16.77
N GLN A 190 1.85 52.00 -15.62
CA GLN A 190 2.40 52.96 -14.68
C GLN A 190 3.53 53.79 -15.31
N GLN A 191 4.44 53.17 -16.07
CA GLN A 191 5.48 53.90 -16.81
C GLN A 191 4.89 54.86 -17.85
N ARG A 192 3.82 54.45 -18.55
CA ARG A 192 3.13 55.31 -19.52
C ARG A 192 2.43 56.48 -18.84
N LEU A 193 1.81 56.25 -17.69
CA LEU A 193 1.15 57.28 -16.88
C LEU A 193 2.17 58.35 -16.47
N VAL A 194 3.29 57.94 -15.86
CA VAL A 194 4.37 58.86 -15.48
C VAL A 194 4.87 59.66 -16.68
N ARG A 195 5.10 59.02 -17.84
CA ARG A 195 5.52 59.74 -19.06
C ARG A 195 4.49 60.77 -19.54
N LEU A 196 3.20 60.48 -19.41
CA LEU A 196 2.15 61.43 -19.78
C LEU A 196 2.08 62.59 -18.79
N GLU A 197 2.20 62.31 -17.49
CA GLU A 197 2.27 63.31 -16.43
C GLU A 197 3.47 64.24 -16.62
N THR A 198 4.68 63.71 -16.89
CA THR A 198 5.86 64.55 -17.14
C THR A 198 5.71 65.40 -18.39
N LYS A 199 5.17 64.83 -19.49
CA LYS A 199 4.93 65.58 -20.72
C LYS A 199 3.90 66.69 -20.52
N GLN A 200 2.85 66.42 -19.75
CA GLN A 200 1.84 67.42 -19.41
C GLN A 200 2.45 68.55 -18.57
N GLU A 201 3.27 68.22 -17.57
CA GLU A 201 3.99 69.20 -16.76
C GLU A 201 4.94 70.05 -17.61
N GLU A 202 5.73 69.44 -18.50
CA GLU A 202 6.58 70.17 -19.46
C GLU A 202 5.77 71.14 -20.34
N THR A 203 4.63 70.68 -20.86
CA THR A 203 3.74 71.51 -21.69
C THR A 203 3.15 72.68 -20.88
N ILE A 204 2.75 72.43 -19.63
CA ILE A 204 2.25 73.47 -18.73
C ILE A 204 3.36 74.49 -18.45
N GLN A 205 4.57 74.04 -18.11
CA GLN A 205 5.71 74.92 -17.87
C GLN A 205 6.07 75.76 -19.10
N GLU A 206 6.05 75.17 -20.29
CA GLU A 206 6.28 75.91 -21.54
C GLU A 206 5.21 76.98 -21.78
N ARG A 207 3.93 76.64 -21.60
CA ARG A 207 2.82 77.62 -21.66
C ARG A 207 2.94 78.74 -20.63
N VAL A 208 3.37 78.42 -19.40
CA VAL A 208 3.61 79.43 -18.36
C VAL A 208 4.75 80.34 -18.77
N ARG A 209 5.89 79.80 -19.26
CA ARG A 209 7.01 80.60 -19.75
C ARG A 209 6.61 81.51 -20.91
N GLU A 210 5.87 81.00 -21.89
CA GLU A 210 5.32 81.78 -23.01
C GLU A 210 4.48 82.96 -22.49
N LYS A 211 3.58 82.70 -21.53
CA LYS A 211 2.73 83.73 -20.93
C LYS A 211 3.53 84.74 -20.11
N GLU A 212 4.47 84.32 -19.31
CA GLU A 212 5.35 85.21 -18.56
C GLU A 212 6.20 86.09 -19.48
N GLN A 213 6.69 85.53 -20.58
CA GLN A 213 7.44 86.29 -21.57
C GLN A 213 6.56 87.34 -22.25
N ALA A 214 5.36 86.96 -22.70
CA ALA A 214 4.40 87.91 -23.27
C ALA A 214 4.06 89.03 -22.26
N PHE A 215 3.85 88.68 -20.98
CA PHE A 215 3.65 89.68 -19.94
C PHE A 215 4.87 90.60 -19.76
N ARG A 216 6.10 90.05 -19.74
CA ARG A 216 7.32 90.86 -19.64
C ARG A 216 7.44 91.84 -20.81
N GLU A 217 7.19 91.38 -22.03
CA GLU A 217 7.20 92.21 -23.24
C GLU A 217 6.14 93.34 -23.16
N GLU A 218 4.90 93.01 -22.77
CA GLU A 218 3.84 94.02 -22.55
C GLU A 218 4.20 95.03 -21.44
N TRP A 219 4.83 94.57 -20.36
CA TRP A 219 5.28 95.45 -19.27
C TRP A 219 6.42 96.35 -19.69
N GLU A 220 7.41 95.84 -20.43
CA GLU A 220 8.49 96.63 -21.02
C GLU A 220 7.94 97.68 -21.99
N GLU A 221 6.97 97.32 -22.81
CA GLU A 221 6.28 98.25 -23.71
C GLU A 221 5.51 99.34 -22.94
N LYS A 222 4.78 98.98 -21.87
CA LYS A 222 4.12 99.95 -20.99
C LYS A 222 5.12 100.89 -20.32
N ILE A 223 6.27 100.39 -19.87
CA ILE A 223 7.34 101.22 -19.29
C ILE A 223 7.94 102.17 -20.35
N ARG A 224 8.16 101.69 -21.57
CA ARG A 224 8.66 102.52 -22.68
C ARG A 224 7.68 103.65 -23.01
N THR A 225 6.41 103.31 -23.21
CA THR A 225 5.36 104.30 -23.52
C THR A 225 5.17 105.31 -22.38
N ALA A 226 5.21 104.87 -21.12
CA ALA A 226 5.15 105.76 -19.95
C ALA A 226 6.40 106.66 -19.79
N LYS A 227 7.54 106.34 -20.42
CA LYS A 227 8.73 107.21 -20.47
C LYS A 227 8.68 108.21 -21.62
N GLU A 228 7.85 107.97 -22.64
CA GLU A 228 7.71 108.80 -23.84
C GLU A 228 6.57 109.84 -23.72
N THR A 229 5.66 109.69 -22.76
CA THR A 229 4.63 110.67 -22.33
C THR A 229 5.08 111.49 -21.13
#